data_AF-A0A438F3V4-F1
#
_entry.id   AF-A0A438F3V4-F1
#
_cell.length_a   1.000
_cell.length_b   1.000
_cell.length_c   1.000
_cell.angle_alpha   90.00
_cell.angle_beta   90.00
_cell.angle_gamma   90.00
#
_symmetry.space_group_name_H-M   'P 1'
#
loop_
_entity.id
_entity.type
_entity.pdbx_description
1 polymer ?
#
loop_
_entity_poly.entity_id
_entity_poly.type
_entity_poly.pdbx_seq_one_letter_code
_entity_poly.pdbx_strand_id
1 'polypeptide(L)'
;MTIIKDVGVHGLVVPDVPLEETEILRMESIKNNIELVLLTTPTTPIDRMKAIVAASEGFVYLVSSVGVTGARASVSSRVQTLLQEIKQATSKPVAVGFGISKPEHVKQVVAWGADGVIVGSAMVKVLGEAKSPEEGLKELETFTKSLKSALL
;
A
#
# COMPACT_ATOMS: atom_id res chain seq x y z
N MET A 1 24.55 -15.39 10.21
CA MET A 1 23.10 -15.37 9.93
C MET A 1 22.75 -13.91 9.66
N THR A 2 22.42 -13.56 8.42
CA THR A 2 22.09 -12.18 8.05
C THR A 2 20.65 -11.88 8.48
N ILE A 3 20.42 -10.75 9.14
CA ILE A 3 19.07 -10.31 9.53
C ILE A 3 18.63 -9.09 8.72
N ILE A 4 17.33 -8.74 8.78
CA ILE A 4 16.71 -7.71 7.93
C ILE A 4 17.46 -6.36 7.96
N LYS A 5 17.96 -5.96 9.14
CA LYS A 5 18.72 -4.71 9.31
C LYS A 5 20.05 -4.69 8.54
N ASP A 6 20.64 -5.86 8.30
CA ASP A 6 21.98 -5.97 7.70
C ASP A 6 21.93 -5.83 6.16
N VAL A 7 20.73 -5.84 5.56
CA VAL A 7 20.53 -5.86 4.09
C VAL A 7 19.88 -4.58 3.53
N GLY A 8 19.76 -3.52 4.33
CA GLY A 8 19.26 -2.22 3.87
C GLY A 8 17.75 -2.14 3.65
N VAL A 9 16.96 -2.98 4.33
CA VAL A 9 15.50 -2.87 4.37
C VAL A 9 15.10 -1.70 5.29
N HIS A 10 14.21 -0.83 4.79
CA HIS A 10 13.79 0.37 5.50
C HIS A 10 12.40 0.24 6.15
N GLY A 11 11.54 -0.64 5.64
CA GLY A 11 10.17 -0.78 6.11
C GLY A 11 9.67 -2.22 6.07
N LEU A 12 8.67 -2.50 6.88
CA LEU A 12 8.07 -3.81 7.05
C LEU A 12 6.54 -3.69 7.07
N VAL A 13 5.87 -4.60 6.37
CA VAL A 13 4.42 -4.79 6.40
C VAL A 13 4.14 -6.22 6.85
N VAL A 14 3.31 -6.40 7.87
CA VAL A 14 2.88 -7.73 8.35
C VAL A 14 1.35 -7.78 8.36
N PRO A 15 0.70 -8.21 7.27
CA PRO A 15 -0.75 -8.04 7.09
C PRO A 15 -1.62 -8.76 8.14
N ASP A 16 -1.20 -9.94 8.59
CA ASP A 16 -2.02 -10.84 9.41
C ASP A 16 -1.83 -10.63 10.91
N VAL A 17 -1.05 -9.62 11.34
CA VAL A 17 -0.89 -9.28 12.76
C VAL A 17 -1.81 -8.13 13.14
N PRO A 18 -2.81 -8.35 14.02
CA PRO A 18 -3.70 -7.29 14.46
C PRO A 18 -2.95 -6.26 15.30
N LEU A 19 -3.44 -5.01 15.33
CA LEU A 19 -2.81 -3.89 16.04
C LEU A 19 -2.39 -4.26 17.48
N GLU A 20 -3.23 -4.98 18.20
CA GLU A 20 -3.02 -5.40 19.59
C GLU A 20 -1.78 -6.29 19.75
N GLU A 21 -1.44 -7.09 18.74
CA GLU A 21 -0.29 -8.01 18.76
C GLU A 21 0.97 -7.38 18.15
N THR A 22 0.87 -6.16 17.61
CA THR A 22 2.02 -5.48 16.99
C THR A 22 3.01 -4.91 17.99
N GLU A 23 2.74 -4.88 19.29
CA GLU A 23 3.60 -4.19 20.27
C GLU A 23 5.06 -4.67 20.21
N ILE A 24 5.27 -5.98 20.23
CA ILE A 24 6.61 -6.58 20.15
C ILE A 24 7.27 -6.24 18.81
N LEU A 25 6.52 -6.34 17.70
CA LEU A 25 7.02 -6.00 16.37
C LEU A 25 7.40 -4.52 16.28
N ARG A 26 6.56 -3.62 16.79
CA ARG A 26 6.81 -2.17 16.80
C ARG A 26 8.07 -1.84 17.59
N MET A 27 8.21 -2.40 18.79
CA MET A 27 9.41 -2.18 19.61
C MET A 27 10.68 -2.68 18.90
N GLU A 28 10.63 -3.86 18.29
CA GLU A 28 11.80 -4.42 17.62
C GLU A 28 12.13 -3.69 16.31
N SER A 29 11.10 -3.28 15.55
CA SER A 29 11.22 -2.42 14.37
C SER A 29 11.92 -1.09 14.72
N ILE A 30 11.50 -0.41 15.80
CA ILE A 30 12.12 0.83 16.26
C ILE A 30 13.60 0.62 16.61
N LYS A 31 13.92 -0.43 17.39
CA LYS A 31 15.32 -0.73 17.78
C LYS A 31 16.23 -0.96 16.58
N ASN A 32 15.69 -1.50 15.50
CA ASN A 32 16.44 -1.81 14.28
C ASN A 32 16.28 -0.74 13.18
N ASN A 33 15.67 0.40 13.49
CA ASN A 33 15.41 1.50 12.56
C ASN A 33 14.66 1.06 11.28
N ILE A 34 13.64 0.21 11.46
CA ILE A 34 12.74 -0.28 10.42
C ILE A 34 11.36 0.34 10.66
N GLU A 35 10.78 0.97 9.65
CA GLU A 35 9.44 1.54 9.72
C GLU A 35 8.39 0.42 9.61
N LEU A 36 7.65 0.16 10.69
CA LEU A 36 6.52 -0.77 10.64
C LEU A 36 5.29 -0.04 10.08
N VAL A 37 4.96 -0.36 8.84
CA VAL A 37 3.79 0.19 8.13
C VAL A 37 2.57 -0.66 8.47
N LEU A 38 1.55 -0.02 9.03
CA LEU A 38 0.29 -0.65 9.37
C LEU A 38 -0.79 -0.34 8.34
N LEU A 39 -1.78 -1.23 8.27
CA LEU A 39 -2.86 -1.18 7.28
C LEU A 39 -4.19 -0.85 7.92
N THR A 40 -5.01 -0.10 7.19
CA THR A 40 -6.43 0.11 7.51
C THR A 40 -7.29 -0.18 6.28
N THR A 41 -8.55 -0.55 6.50
CA THR A 41 -9.48 -0.93 5.44
C THR A 41 -10.79 -0.15 5.56
N PRO A 42 -11.68 -0.17 4.55
CA PRO A 42 -12.97 0.53 4.60
C PRO A 42 -13.89 0.03 5.70
N THR A 43 -13.66 -1.19 6.22
CA THR A 43 -14.45 -1.81 7.29
C THR A 43 -13.87 -1.55 8.68
N THR A 44 -12.67 -0.96 8.78
CA THR A 44 -12.07 -0.63 10.07
C THR A 44 -12.87 0.48 10.77
N PRO A 45 -13.34 0.27 12.02
CA PRO A 45 -14.01 1.32 12.79
C PRO A 45 -13.11 2.54 13.00
N ILE A 46 -13.70 3.74 13.09
CA ILE A 46 -12.96 5.02 13.16
C ILE A 46 -11.95 5.04 14.31
N ASP A 47 -12.33 4.60 15.52
CA ASP A 47 -11.43 4.62 16.68
C ASP A 47 -10.23 3.69 16.49
N ARG A 48 -10.46 2.52 15.86
CA ARG A 48 -9.40 1.58 15.50
C ARG A 48 -8.51 2.15 14.40
N MET A 49 -9.07 2.82 13.40
CA MET A 49 -8.31 3.51 12.34
C MET A 49 -7.38 4.55 12.96
N LYS A 50 -7.86 5.40 13.87
CA LYS A 50 -7.04 6.40 14.56
C LYS A 50 -5.89 5.75 15.34
N ALA A 51 -6.15 4.64 16.03
CA ALA A 51 -5.12 3.91 16.75
C ALA A 51 -4.05 3.31 15.80
N ILE A 52 -4.46 2.73 14.68
CA ILE A 52 -3.56 2.22 13.63
C ILE A 52 -2.69 3.35 13.08
N VAL A 53 -3.31 4.48 12.73
CA VAL A 53 -2.64 5.65 12.17
C VAL A 53 -1.61 6.24 13.13
N ALA A 54 -1.94 6.30 14.43
CA ALA A 54 -1.00 6.74 15.46
C ALA A 54 0.20 5.78 15.57
N ALA A 55 -0.05 4.47 15.49
CA ALA A 55 0.96 3.42 15.68
C ALA A 55 1.84 3.11 14.44
N SER A 56 1.37 3.45 13.23
CA SER A 56 2.06 3.20 11.95
C SER A 56 3.27 4.12 11.76
N GLU A 57 4.37 3.62 11.21
CA GLU A 57 5.55 4.41 10.85
C GLU A 57 5.72 4.49 9.32
N GLY A 58 6.47 5.49 8.84
CA GLY A 58 6.68 5.77 7.41
C GLY A 58 5.44 6.33 6.71
N PHE A 59 4.43 5.50 6.50
CA PHE A 59 3.15 5.88 5.90
C PHE A 59 2.00 5.01 6.47
N VAL A 60 0.77 5.38 6.15
CA VAL A 60 -0.42 4.56 6.43
C VAL A 60 -0.84 3.85 5.14
N TYR A 61 -0.91 2.52 5.19
CA TYR A 61 -1.41 1.74 4.05
C TYR A 61 -2.94 1.65 4.11
N LEU A 62 -3.62 2.41 3.26
CA LEU A 62 -5.06 2.25 3.02
C LEU A 62 -5.33 1.17 1.97
N VAL A 63 -5.90 0.06 2.40
CA VAL A 63 -6.36 -1.03 1.53
C VAL A 63 -7.74 -0.67 0.99
N SER A 64 -7.92 -0.64 -0.34
CA SER A 64 -9.12 -0.09 -0.98
C SER A 64 -10.35 -1.01 -1.00
N SER A 65 -10.24 -2.26 -0.52
CA SER A 65 -11.30 -3.27 -0.68
C SER A 65 -11.38 -4.31 0.44
N VAL A 66 -12.60 -4.86 0.61
CA VAL A 66 -12.91 -6.02 1.45
C VAL A 66 -12.78 -7.26 0.57
N GLY A 67 -11.63 -7.94 0.60
CA GLY A 67 -11.37 -9.16 -0.17
C GLY A 67 -9.88 -9.36 -0.51
N VAL A 68 -9.52 -10.59 -0.90
CA VAL A 68 -8.15 -10.96 -1.29
C VAL A 68 -7.64 -10.14 -2.50
N THR A 69 -6.32 -10.04 -2.63
CA THR A 69 -5.62 -9.28 -3.68
C THR A 69 -6.09 -9.68 -5.10
N GLY A 70 -6.45 -8.69 -5.94
CA GLY A 70 -6.81 -8.90 -7.34
C GLY A 70 -7.12 -7.59 -8.07
N ALA A 71 -6.89 -7.54 -9.39
CA ALA A 71 -7.22 -6.38 -10.22
C ALA A 71 -8.76 -6.24 -10.33
N ARG A 72 -9.30 -5.02 -10.15
CA ARG A 72 -10.74 -4.75 -10.26
C ARG A 72 -11.03 -3.75 -11.39
N ALA A 73 -12.31 -3.64 -11.77
CA ALA A 73 -12.75 -2.73 -12.82
C ALA A 73 -12.95 -1.28 -12.33
N SER A 74 -13.17 -1.07 -11.01
CA SER A 74 -13.36 0.25 -10.42
C SER A 74 -12.89 0.31 -8.97
N VAL A 75 -12.52 1.51 -8.51
CA VAL A 75 -12.19 1.81 -7.11
C VAL A 75 -13.45 2.27 -6.37
N SER A 76 -13.70 1.74 -5.17
CA SER A 76 -14.87 2.11 -4.37
C SER A 76 -14.84 3.58 -3.96
N SER A 77 -15.96 4.29 -4.08
CA SER A 77 -16.10 5.69 -3.61
C SER A 77 -15.87 5.84 -2.10
N ARG A 78 -16.08 4.78 -1.31
CA ARG A 78 -15.80 4.75 0.13
C ARG A 78 -14.31 4.99 0.46
N VAL A 79 -13.43 4.69 -0.50
CA VAL A 79 -11.97 4.93 -0.37
C VAL A 79 -11.68 6.43 -0.31
N GLN A 80 -12.41 7.26 -1.09
CA GLN A 80 -12.25 8.71 -1.06
C GLN A 80 -12.57 9.28 0.32
N THR A 81 -13.73 8.92 0.89
CA THR A 81 -14.15 9.39 2.22
C THR A 81 -13.16 8.93 3.30
N LEU A 82 -12.78 7.65 3.30
CA LEU A 82 -11.85 7.13 4.30
C LEU A 82 -10.46 7.75 4.19
N LEU A 83 -9.97 7.98 2.97
CA LEU A 83 -8.71 8.69 2.76
C LEU A 83 -8.74 10.09 3.38
N GLN A 84 -9.84 10.83 3.20
CA GLN A 84 -10.00 12.14 3.82
C GLN A 84 -10.04 12.05 5.36
N GLU A 85 -10.76 11.09 5.92
CA GLU A 85 -10.80 10.86 7.38
C GLU A 85 -9.43 10.50 7.97
N ILE A 86 -8.66 9.64 7.29
CA ILE A 86 -7.28 9.30 7.72
C ILE A 86 -6.41 10.55 7.68
N LYS A 87 -6.46 11.34 6.60
CA LYS A 87 -5.67 12.57 6.46
C LYS A 87 -6.07 13.67 7.45
N GLN A 88 -7.27 13.62 8.01
CA GLN A 88 -7.67 14.49 9.14
C GLN A 88 -7.09 14.00 10.47
N ALA A 89 -6.80 12.70 10.60
CA ALA A 89 -6.27 12.09 11.81
C ALA A 89 -4.71 12.09 11.88
N THR A 90 -4.02 12.38 10.77
CA THR A 90 -2.55 12.36 10.72
C THR A 90 -1.96 13.26 9.65
N SER A 91 -0.70 13.65 9.87
CA SER A 91 0.17 14.26 8.85
C SER A 91 1.04 13.25 8.11
N LYS A 92 1.00 11.96 8.48
CA LYS A 92 1.76 10.91 7.79
C LYS A 92 1.20 10.70 6.37
N PRO A 93 2.06 10.40 5.37
CA PRO A 93 1.59 10.07 4.03
C PRO A 93 0.60 8.89 4.06
N VAL A 94 -0.42 8.93 3.20
CA VAL A 94 -1.36 7.83 3.02
C VAL A 94 -1.19 7.23 1.63
N ALA A 95 -0.74 5.98 1.59
CA ALA A 95 -0.62 5.23 0.34
C ALA A 95 -1.82 4.30 0.18
N VAL A 96 -2.45 4.34 -0.99
CA VAL A 96 -3.61 3.52 -1.30
C VAL A 96 -3.19 2.33 -2.15
N GLY A 97 -3.59 1.13 -1.75
CA GLY A 97 -3.36 -0.09 -2.52
C GLY A 97 -4.63 -0.95 -2.66
N PHE A 98 -4.46 -2.08 -3.36
CA PHE A 98 -5.49 -3.04 -3.79
C PHE A 98 -6.36 -2.56 -4.95
N GLY A 99 -6.53 -3.42 -5.97
CA GLY A 99 -7.41 -3.19 -7.12
C GLY A 99 -6.88 -2.25 -8.21
N ILE A 100 -5.73 -1.60 -7.99
CA ILE A 100 -5.12 -0.67 -8.94
C ILE A 100 -4.40 -1.46 -10.03
N SER A 101 -4.77 -1.22 -11.28
CA SER A 101 -4.29 -1.99 -12.44
C SER A 101 -4.26 -1.20 -13.74
N LYS A 102 -4.71 0.06 -13.72
CA LYS A 102 -4.78 0.92 -14.89
C LYS A 102 -4.39 2.36 -14.53
N PRO A 103 -3.87 3.16 -15.49
CA PRO A 103 -3.55 4.57 -15.28
C PRO A 103 -4.73 5.39 -14.75
N GLU A 104 -5.97 5.06 -15.13
CA GLU A 104 -7.16 5.78 -14.67
C GLU A 104 -7.40 5.59 -13.16
N HIS A 105 -7.11 4.40 -12.62
CA HIS A 105 -7.21 4.16 -11.18
C HIS A 105 -6.19 5.00 -10.41
N VAL A 106 -4.97 5.14 -10.96
CA VAL A 106 -3.91 5.96 -10.38
C VAL A 106 -4.35 7.42 -10.32
N LYS A 107 -4.81 7.98 -11.46
CA LYS A 107 -5.32 9.36 -11.54
C LYS A 107 -6.46 9.60 -10.55
N GLN A 108 -7.40 8.67 -10.46
CA GLN A 108 -8.54 8.78 -9.56
C GLN A 108 -8.13 8.83 -8.09
N VAL A 109 -7.25 7.93 -7.68
CA VAL A 109 -6.78 7.83 -6.29
C VAL A 109 -5.95 9.05 -5.88
N VAL A 110 -5.10 9.56 -6.79
CA VAL A 110 -4.36 10.80 -6.55
C VAL A 110 -5.29 12.01 -6.50
N ALA A 111 -6.27 12.10 -7.39
CA ALA A 111 -7.27 13.18 -7.38
C ALA A 111 -8.09 13.21 -6.07
N TRP A 112 -8.24 12.07 -5.40
CA TRP A 112 -8.84 11.98 -4.07
C TRP A 112 -7.91 12.41 -2.92
N GLY A 113 -6.63 12.67 -3.21
CA GLY A 113 -5.65 13.20 -2.27
C GLY A 113 -4.69 12.17 -1.69
N ALA A 114 -4.51 11.01 -2.33
CA ALA A 114 -3.56 10.01 -1.87
C ALA A 114 -2.12 10.49 -2.08
N ASP A 115 -1.25 10.21 -1.10
CA ASP A 115 0.17 10.59 -1.18
C ASP A 115 1.00 9.50 -1.88
N GLY A 116 0.43 8.31 -2.05
CA GLY A 116 1.07 7.19 -2.76
C GLY A 116 0.07 6.19 -3.30
N VAL A 117 0.53 5.39 -4.27
CA VAL A 117 -0.26 4.35 -4.94
C VAL A 117 0.54 3.04 -4.98
N ILE A 118 -0.07 1.94 -4.52
CA ILE A 118 0.56 0.62 -4.44
C ILE A 118 -0.09 -0.33 -5.44
N VAL A 119 0.72 -0.91 -6.34
CA VAL A 119 0.29 -1.80 -7.43
C VAL A 119 1.01 -3.14 -7.33
N GLY A 120 0.30 -4.18 -6.91
CA GLY A 120 0.85 -5.54 -6.75
C GLY A 120 0.42 -6.50 -7.85
N SER A 121 -0.81 -7.01 -7.77
CA SER A 121 -1.30 -8.09 -8.65
C SER A 121 -1.18 -7.78 -10.15
N ALA A 122 -1.34 -6.53 -10.58
CA ALA A 122 -1.17 -6.17 -11.98
C ALA A 122 0.29 -6.29 -12.45
N MET A 123 1.27 -5.93 -11.60
CA MET A 123 2.70 -6.11 -11.91
C MET A 123 3.06 -7.59 -12.01
N VAL A 124 2.58 -8.39 -11.04
CA VAL A 124 2.80 -9.84 -11.03
C VAL A 124 2.16 -10.50 -12.25
N LYS A 125 0.96 -10.07 -12.64
CA LYS A 125 0.26 -10.57 -13.83
C LYS A 125 1.05 -10.33 -15.11
N VAL A 126 1.56 -9.11 -15.30
CA VAL A 126 2.39 -8.76 -16.47
C VAL A 126 3.62 -9.68 -16.57
N LEU A 127 4.33 -9.87 -15.46
CA LEU A 127 5.49 -10.76 -15.43
C LEU A 127 5.12 -12.24 -15.63
N GLY A 128 4.01 -12.69 -15.04
CA GLY A 128 3.58 -14.08 -15.06
C GLY A 128 2.94 -14.55 -16.36
N GLU A 129 2.38 -13.63 -17.16
CA GLU A 129 1.75 -13.95 -18.45
C GLU A 129 2.68 -13.74 -19.66
N ALA A 130 3.87 -13.17 -19.44
CA ALA A 130 4.83 -12.95 -20.51
C ALA A 130 5.39 -14.27 -21.08
N LYS A 131 5.72 -14.27 -22.38
CA LYS A 131 6.22 -15.48 -23.06
C LYS A 131 7.67 -15.82 -22.71
N SER A 132 8.43 -14.84 -22.24
CA SER A 132 9.81 -15.02 -21.75
C SER A 132 10.14 -13.99 -20.65
N PRO A 133 11.19 -14.23 -19.84
CA PRO A 133 11.67 -13.25 -18.88
C PRO A 133 12.00 -11.89 -19.50
N GLU A 134 12.62 -11.86 -20.68
CA GLU A 134 13.01 -10.63 -21.37
C GLU A 134 11.79 -9.85 -21.88
N GLU A 135 10.78 -10.53 -22.41
CA GLU A 135 9.50 -9.91 -22.80
C GLU A 135 8.79 -9.37 -21.55
N GLY A 136 8.76 -10.14 -20.46
CA GLY A 136 8.13 -9.72 -19.20
C GLY A 136 8.76 -8.47 -18.61
N LEU A 137 10.09 -8.33 -18.66
CA LEU A 137 10.76 -7.10 -18.21
C LEU A 137 10.39 -5.89 -19.08
N LYS A 138 10.30 -6.05 -20.40
CA LYS A 138 9.89 -4.97 -21.32
C LYS A 138 8.43 -4.56 -21.12
N GLU A 139 7.54 -5.52 -20.92
CA GLU A 139 6.13 -5.27 -20.64
C GLU A 139 5.95 -4.61 -19.27
N LEU A 140 6.68 -5.08 -18.24
CA LEU A 140 6.67 -4.47 -16.92
C LEU A 140 7.17 -3.02 -16.97
N GLU A 141 8.25 -2.74 -17.70
CA GLU A 141 8.77 -1.39 -17.90
C GLU A 141 7.71 -0.49 -18.55
N THR A 142 7.09 -0.96 -19.64
CA THR A 142 6.04 -0.23 -20.37
C THR A 142 4.84 0.05 -19.47
N PHE A 143 4.37 -0.96 -18.74
CA PHE A 143 3.25 -0.85 -17.82
C PHE A 143 3.57 0.12 -16.67
N THR A 144 4.75 0.00 -16.05
CA THR A 144 5.18 0.89 -14.96
C THR A 144 5.28 2.33 -15.43
N LYS A 145 5.83 2.59 -16.63
CA LYS A 145 5.84 3.93 -17.24
C LYS A 145 4.43 4.47 -17.43
N SER A 146 3.49 3.66 -17.92
CA SER A 146 2.10 4.09 -18.11
C SER A 146 1.43 4.53 -16.80
N LEU A 147 1.70 3.81 -15.69
CA LEU A 147 1.18 4.15 -14.37
C LEU A 147 1.88 5.39 -13.79
N LYS A 148 3.20 5.51 -13.98
CA LYS A 148 3.95 6.67 -13.51
C LYS A 148 3.55 7.95 -14.22
N SER A 149 3.31 7.91 -15.53
CA SER A 149 2.81 9.06 -16.30
C SER A 149 1.41 9.50 -15.88
N ALA A 150 0.64 8.65 -15.20
CA ALA A 150 -0.65 9.02 -14.62
C ALA A 150 -0.54 9.74 -13.26
N LEU A 151 0.66 9.82 -12.67
CA LEU A 151 0.94 10.63 -11.49
C LEU A 151 1.35 12.08 -11.82
N LEU A 152 1.70 12.35 -13.09
CA LEU A 152 2.11 13.65 -13.62
C LEU A 152 0.90 14.36 -14.26
#